data_AF-A0A348UXC0-F1
#
_entry.id   AF-A0A348UXC0-F1
#
_cell.length_a   1.000
_cell.length_b   1.000
_cell.length_c   1.000
_cell.angle_alpha   90.00
_cell.angle_beta   90.00
_cell.angle_gamma   90.00
#
_symmetry.space_group_name_H-M   'P 1'
#
loop_
_entity.id
_entity.type
_entity.pdbx_description
1 polymer ?
#
loop_
_entity_poly.entity_id
_entity_poly.type
_entity_poly.pdbx_seq_one_letter_code
_entity_poly.pdbx_strand_id
1 'polypeptide(L)'
;MSEEQTKYDCKSRYYNAGGIETLDIIRAKLTPEQYEGFLMGNAIKYLCRANFKANMDRDLEKAATYSKWLSELPSRTNGEAILGG
;
A
#
# COMPACT_ATOMS: atom_id res chain seq x y z
N MET A 1 -10.94 -15.74 -42.16
CA MET A 1 -9.63 -15.08 -42.26
C MET A 1 -9.77 -13.77 -41.51
N SER A 2 -9.65 -13.82 -40.18
CA SER A 2 -8.39 -13.61 -39.42
C SER A 2 -8.23 -12.08 -39.17
N GLU A 3 -8.08 -11.55 -37.97
CA GLU A 3 -7.36 -12.06 -36.79
C GLU A 3 -7.95 -11.54 -35.47
N GLU A 4 -7.97 -12.47 -34.53
CA GLU A 4 -8.20 -12.37 -33.10
C GLU A 4 -7.01 -11.68 -32.42
N GLN A 5 -7.24 -10.68 -31.56
CA GLN A 5 -6.31 -10.38 -30.47
C GLN A 5 -7.03 -9.68 -29.31
N THR A 6 -7.72 -10.46 -28.49
CA THR A 6 -8.23 -10.00 -27.20
C THR A 6 -7.07 -9.78 -26.24
N LYS A 7 -6.73 -8.51 -25.96
CA LYS A 7 -5.78 -8.12 -24.92
C LYS A 7 -6.46 -8.22 -23.54
N TYR A 8 -6.67 -9.45 -23.07
CA TYR A 8 -7.08 -9.71 -21.69
C TYR A 8 -5.88 -9.42 -20.75
N ASP A 9 -5.94 -8.32 -20.01
CA ASP A 9 -5.02 -8.04 -18.91
C ASP A 9 -5.32 -9.00 -17.74
N CYS A 10 -4.73 -10.20 -17.80
CA CYS A 10 -4.81 -11.24 -16.78
C CYS A 10 -3.94 -10.88 -15.54
N LYS A 11 -4.09 -9.68 -15.00
CA LYS A 11 -3.45 -9.27 -13.73
C LYS A 11 -4.42 -8.96 -12.60
N SER A 12 -5.72 -8.85 -12.89
CA SER A 12 -6.73 -8.47 -11.89
C SER A 12 -7.37 -9.65 -11.16
N ARG A 13 -7.31 -10.88 -11.72
CA ARG A 13 -8.01 -12.04 -11.14
C ARG A 13 -7.34 -12.68 -9.91
N TYR A 14 -6.08 -12.36 -9.62
CA TYR A 14 -5.39 -12.94 -8.46
C TYR A 14 -5.66 -12.22 -7.13
N TYR A 15 -6.14 -10.97 -7.16
CA TYR A 15 -6.43 -10.20 -5.94
C TYR A 15 -7.88 -10.35 -5.46
N ASN A 16 -8.77 -10.86 -6.31
CA ASN A 16 -10.22 -10.91 -6.07
C ASN A 16 -10.76 -12.31 -5.75
N ALA A 17 -9.90 -13.29 -5.48
CA ALA A 17 -10.33 -14.63 -5.11
C ALA A 17 -10.80 -14.65 -3.64
N GLY A 18 -12.02 -14.16 -3.38
CA GLY A 18 -12.69 -14.30 -2.07
C GLY A 18 -13.33 -13.06 -1.47
N GLY A 19 -13.30 -11.91 -2.14
CA GLY A 19 -13.97 -10.68 -1.68
C GLY A 19 -13.32 -10.00 -0.46
N ILE A 20 -12.17 -10.48 -0.01
CA ILE A 20 -11.36 -9.86 1.05
C ILE A 20 -10.03 -9.45 0.42
N GLU A 21 -9.73 -8.15 0.44
CA GLU A 21 -8.46 -7.63 -0.04
C GLU A 21 -7.33 -8.11 0.87
N THR A 22 -6.18 -8.47 0.29
CA THR A 22 -5.01 -8.92 1.06
C THR A 22 -4.57 -7.86 2.10
N LEU A 23 -4.79 -6.59 1.78
CA LEU A 23 -4.48 -5.47 2.67
C LEU A 23 -5.34 -5.49 3.95
N ASP A 24 -6.61 -5.89 3.86
CA ASP A 24 -7.52 -5.97 5.02
C ASP A 24 -7.09 -7.09 5.96
N ILE A 25 -6.64 -8.22 5.41
CA ILE A 25 -6.06 -9.32 6.19
C ILE A 25 -4.81 -8.84 6.93
N ILE A 26 -3.92 -8.13 6.24
CA ILE A 26 -2.69 -7.59 6.84
C ILE A 26 -3.04 -6.59 7.96
N ARG A 27 -3.98 -5.67 7.71
CA ARG A 27 -4.43 -4.70 8.71
C ARG A 27 -5.04 -5.38 9.94
N ALA A 28 -5.78 -6.47 9.76
CA ALA A 28 -6.39 -7.23 10.86
C ALA A 28 -5.37 -8.07 11.65
N LYS A 29 -4.21 -8.40 11.07
CA LYS A 29 -3.18 -9.25 11.71
C LYS A 29 -2.06 -8.46 12.39
N LEU A 30 -1.82 -7.21 11.97
CA LEU A 30 -0.74 -6.38 12.48
C LEU A 30 -1.21 -5.45 13.60
N THR A 31 -0.32 -5.12 14.54
CA THR A 31 -0.57 -4.02 15.48
C THR A 31 -0.56 -2.68 14.73
N PRO A 32 -1.13 -1.59 15.29
CA PRO A 32 -1.09 -0.28 14.67
C PRO A 32 0.33 0.18 14.29
N GLU A 33 1.33 -0.09 15.14
CA GLU A 33 2.75 0.20 14.91
C GLU A 33 3.30 -0.58 13.71
N GLN A 34 2.98 -1.87 13.65
CA GLN A 34 3.44 -2.76 12.58
C GLN A 34 2.79 -2.39 11.26
N TYR A 35 1.51 -2.00 11.29
CA TYR A 35 0.80 -1.55 10.11
C TYR A 35 1.33 -0.20 9.60
N GLU A 36 1.62 0.75 10.50
CA GLU A 36 2.29 2.00 10.17
C GLU A 36 3.65 1.75 9.47
N GLY A 37 4.49 0.89 10.07
CA GLY A 37 5.78 0.50 9.50
C GLY A 37 5.63 -0.22 8.15
N PHE A 38 4.61 -1.05 7.99
CA PHE A 38 4.29 -1.70 6.73
C PHE A 38 3.93 -0.71 5.62
N LEU A 39 3.08 0.29 5.91
CA LEU A 39 2.71 1.33 4.95
C LEU A 39 3.93 2.18 4.56
N MET A 40 4.72 2.62 5.54
CA MET A 40 5.92 3.42 5.31
C MET A 40 6.97 2.67 4.47
N GLY A 41 7.23 1.40 4.79
CA GLY A 41 8.17 0.57 4.05
C GLY A 41 7.73 0.33 2.60
N ASN A 42 6.44 0.16 2.34
CA ASN A 42 5.92 0.04 0.98
C ASN A 42 6.03 1.36 0.21
N ALA A 43 5.73 2.51 0.82
CA ALA A 43 5.91 3.81 0.19
C ALA A 43 7.38 4.01 -0.25
N ILE A 44 8.34 3.77 0.64
CA ILE A 44 9.78 3.85 0.34
C ILE A 44 10.16 2.88 -0.79
N LYS A 45 9.71 1.63 -0.73
CA LYS A 45 9.98 0.63 -1.76
C LYS A 45 9.56 1.11 -3.14
N TYR A 46 8.37 1.68 -3.27
CA TYR A 46 7.87 2.16 -4.57
C TYR A 46 8.59 3.43 -5.02
N LEU A 47 8.90 4.36 -4.12
CA LEU A 47 9.73 5.53 -4.44
C LEU A 47 11.12 5.12 -4.95
N CYS A 48 11.79 4.18 -4.28
CA CYS A 48 13.10 3.70 -4.71
C CYS A 48 13.02 3.00 -6.08
N ARG A 49 11.95 2.23 -6.36
CA ARG A 49 11.78 1.52 -7.63
C ARG A 49 11.42 2.42 -8.80
N ALA A 50 10.71 3.53 -8.54
CA ALA A 50 10.35 4.51 -9.55
C ALA A 50 11.58 5.05 -10.31
N ASN A 51 12.74 5.11 -9.64
CA ASN A 51 13.99 5.58 -10.23
C ASN A 51 14.72 4.56 -11.14
N PHE A 52 14.30 3.29 -11.17
CA PHE A 52 15.01 2.22 -11.89
C PHE A 52 14.18 1.51 -12.96
N LYS A 53 12.86 1.71 -13.04
CA LYS A 53 11.97 0.92 -13.91
C LYS A 53 11.14 1.79 -14.86
N ALA A 54 10.87 1.28 -16.06
CA ALA A 54 10.09 1.95 -17.11
C ALA A 54 8.62 2.29 -16.75
N ASN A 55 8.13 1.91 -15.56
CA ASN A 55 6.76 2.16 -15.12
C ASN A 55 6.73 3.12 -13.92
N MET A 56 7.52 4.20 -13.99
CA MET A 56 7.67 5.21 -12.95
C MET A 56 6.31 5.71 -12.43
N ASP A 57 5.39 6.05 -13.33
CA ASP A 57 4.07 6.58 -12.97
C ASP A 57 3.26 5.64 -12.08
N ARG A 58 3.28 4.34 -12.37
CA ARG A 58 2.55 3.33 -11.56
C ARG A 58 3.19 3.13 -10.20
N ASP A 59 4.52 3.21 -10.11
CA ASP A 59 5.22 3.11 -8.83
C ASP A 59 4.98 4.37 -7.99
N LEU A 60 4.94 5.56 -8.60
CA LEU A 60 4.57 6.81 -7.93
C LEU A 60 3.12 6.82 -7.42
N GLU A 61 2.17 6.35 -8.23
CA GLU A 61 0.77 6.21 -7.83
C GLU A 61 0.61 5.31 -6.60
N LYS A 62 1.35 4.18 -6.59
CA LYS A 62 1.38 3.29 -5.42
C LYS A 62 1.99 3.98 -4.22
N ALA A 63 3.14 4.64 -4.37
CA ALA A 63 3.76 5.38 -3.28
C ALA A 63 2.79 6.42 -2.68
N ALA A 64 2.10 7.20 -3.52
CA ALA A 64 1.10 8.17 -3.09
C ALA A 64 -0.07 7.51 -2.34
N THR A 65 -0.53 6.35 -2.80
CA THR A 65 -1.59 5.58 -2.13
C THR A 65 -1.17 5.13 -0.73
N TYR A 66 0.02 4.56 -0.58
CA TYR A 66 0.53 4.13 0.73
C TYR A 66 0.75 5.33 1.67
N SER A 67 1.25 6.46 1.15
CA SER A 67 1.39 7.70 1.93
C SER A 67 0.04 8.27 2.36
N LYS A 68 -0.99 8.18 1.51
CA LYS A 68 -2.35 8.60 1.87
C LYS A 68 -2.90 7.76 3.03
N TRP A 69 -2.80 6.43 2.95
CA TRP A 69 -3.24 5.56 4.04
C TRP A 69 -2.47 5.81 5.34
N LEU A 70 -1.18 6.15 5.25
CA LEU A 70 -0.38 6.52 6.41
C LEU A 70 -0.92 7.82 7.06
N SER A 71 -1.30 8.81 6.25
CA SER A 71 -1.88 10.07 6.73
C SER A 71 -3.28 9.93 7.35
N GLU A 72 -4.00 8.87 6.99
CA GLU A 72 -5.32 8.53 7.55
C GLU A 72 -5.23 7.79 8.88
N LEU A 73 -4.03 7.33 9.28
CA LEU A 73 -3.85 6.73 10.60
C LEU A 73 -3.98 7.80 11.69
N PRO A 74 -4.58 7.46 12.84
CA PRO A 74 -4.65 8.40 13.96
C PRO A 74 -3.22 8.77 14.38
N SER A 75 -2.90 10.06 14.30
CA SER A 75 -1.65 10.60 14.83
C SER A 75 -1.48 10.11 16.25
N ARG A 76 -0.36 9.46 16.58
CA ARG A 76 -0.02 9.23 17.99
C ARG A 76 0.14 10.62 18.61
N THR A 77 -0.87 11.08 19.35
CA THR A 77 -0.72 12.23 20.25
C THR A 77 0.30 11.81 21.31
N ASN A 78 1.57 12.08 21.03
CA ASN A 78 2.64 12.00 22.00
C ASN A 78 2.43 13.16 22.98
N GLY A 79 1.59 12.98 24.00
CA GLY A 79 1.22 14.10 24.87
C GLY A 79 0.47 13.78 26.17
N GLU A 80 0.23 12.53 26.55
CA GLU A 80 -0.27 12.23 27.89
C GLU A 80 0.79 11.52 28.74
N ALA A 81 1.07 12.16 29.90
CA ALA A 81 1.83 11.69 31.05
C ALA A 81 3.38 11.82 31.04
N ILE A 82 3.86 13.05 31.28
CA ILE A 82 4.88 13.31 32.33
C ILE A 82 4.44 14.56 33.12
N LEU A 83 3.36 14.46 33.89
CA LEU A 83 3.07 15.37 35.00
C LEU A 83 2.90 14.52 36.25
N GLY A 84 4.04 14.25 36.88
CA GLY A 84 4.18 13.55 38.14
C GLY A 84 5.52 13.95 38.75
N GLY A 85 5.68 15.25 38.99
CA GLY A 85 6.72 15.84 39.83
C GLY A 85 6.11 16.32 41.14
#